data_AF-A0A920W6P3-F1
#
_entry.id   AF-A0A920W6P3-F1
#
_cell.length_a   1.000
_cell.length_b   1.000
_cell.length_c   1.000
_cell.angle_alpha   90.00
_cell.angle_beta   90.00
_cell.angle_gamma   90.00
#
_symmetry.space_group_name_H-M   'P 1'
#
loop_
_entity.id
_entity.type
_entity.pdbx_description
1 polymer ?
#
loop_
_entity_poly.entity_id
_entity_poly.type
_entity_poly.pdbx_seq_one_letter_code
_entity_poly.pdbx_strand_id
1 'polypeptide(L)'
;MTSQAAWVDRMKQGCQLCHQMGNTHTRTVQQLDDFDSTVAAWDHRVKTGQRGNSMSANMTRFGRERALEMFADWSDRIAAGETPQRPPRPSGVERNVVITQWDWGLDSSFIHDEATTDKRNPTVNGYGPVYGVSAGHGTLVAVDPGSNSAVELEIPVRPADPGSVPTRFPRVTT
;
A
#
# COMPACT_ATOMS: atom_id res chain seq x y z
N MET A 1 -1.14 23.59 -8.08
CA MET A 1 -0.26 22.74 -8.91
C MET A 1 -0.16 23.36 -10.29
N THR A 2 1.02 23.30 -10.91
CA THR A 2 1.34 24.06 -12.13
C THR A 2 1.22 23.25 -13.42
N SER A 3 1.12 21.91 -13.34
CA SER A 3 0.95 21.03 -14.48
C SER A 3 0.34 19.68 -14.08
N GLN A 4 -0.15 18.92 -15.06
CA GLN A 4 -0.60 17.54 -14.85
C GLN A 4 0.55 16.65 -14.34
N ALA A 5 1.77 16.83 -14.84
CA ALA A 5 2.93 16.07 -14.37
C ALA A 5 3.20 16.31 -12.87
N ALA A 6 3.11 17.56 -12.42
CA ALA A 6 3.24 17.90 -10.99
C ALA A 6 2.10 17.29 -10.15
N TRP A 7 0.89 17.20 -10.71
CA TRP A 7 -0.23 16.52 -10.06
C TRP A 7 0.00 15.03 -9.91
N VAL A 8 0.43 14.36 -10.98
CA VAL A 8 0.73 12.92 -10.98
C VAL A 8 1.90 12.61 -10.04
N ASP A 9 2.95 13.42 -10.07
CA ASP A 9 4.08 13.29 -9.17
C ASP A 9 3.65 13.41 -7.70
N ARG A 10 2.81 14.41 -7.39
CA ARG A 10 2.23 14.56 -6.06
C ARG A 10 1.41 13.33 -5.65
N MET A 11 0.62 12.75 -6.56
CA MET A 11 -0.20 11.55 -6.34
C MET A 11 0.69 10.34 -6.03
N LYS A 12 1.75 10.18 -6.81
CA LYS A 12 2.74 9.12 -6.62
C LYS A 12 3.41 9.21 -5.25
N GLN A 13 3.93 10.39 -4.90
CA GLN A 13 4.66 10.61 -3.66
C GLN A 13 3.77 10.76 -2.42
N GLY A 14 2.53 11.21 -2.57
CA GLY A 14 1.63 11.53 -1.47
C GLY A 14 0.65 10.42 -1.11
N CYS A 15 0.31 9.56 -2.08
CA CYS A 15 -0.66 8.48 -1.91
C CYS A 15 -0.07 7.12 -2.28
N GLN A 16 0.54 6.98 -3.47
CA GLN A 16 0.99 5.66 -3.96
C GLN A 16 2.18 5.07 -3.22
N LEU A 17 2.95 5.87 -2.48
CA LEU A 17 3.98 5.33 -1.58
C LEU A 17 3.40 4.38 -0.51
N CYS A 18 2.14 4.58 -0.10
CA CYS A 18 1.49 3.78 0.93
C CYS A 18 0.29 2.98 0.41
N HIS A 19 -0.31 3.40 -0.70
CA HIS A 19 -1.57 2.85 -1.19
C HIS A 19 -1.45 2.44 -2.66
N GLN A 20 -1.59 1.14 -2.92
CA GLN A 20 -1.81 0.68 -4.28
C GLN A 20 -3.15 1.22 -4.79
N MET A 21 -3.12 2.01 -5.86
CA MET A 21 -4.34 2.55 -6.48
C MET A 21 -5.04 1.49 -7.32
N GLY A 22 -6.36 1.40 -7.19
CA GLY A 22 -7.20 0.48 -7.95
C GLY A 22 -7.43 -0.88 -7.28
N ASN A 23 -6.80 -1.15 -6.12
CA ASN A 23 -7.24 -2.26 -5.28
C ASN A 23 -8.58 -1.92 -4.62
N THR A 24 -9.26 -2.93 -4.04
CA THR A 24 -10.56 -2.73 -3.38
C THR A 24 -10.50 -1.59 -2.36
N HIS A 25 -9.49 -1.57 -1.49
CA HIS A 25 -9.33 -0.54 -0.47
C HIS A 25 -9.33 0.89 -1.02
N THR A 26 -8.67 1.16 -2.15
CA THR A 26 -8.58 2.52 -2.70
C THR A 26 -9.73 2.87 -3.63
N ARG A 27 -10.30 1.91 -4.36
CA ARG A 27 -11.39 2.18 -5.33
C ARG A 27 -12.78 2.22 -4.70
N THR A 28 -12.98 1.63 -3.52
CA THR A 28 -14.24 1.68 -2.79
C THR A 28 -14.15 2.69 -1.65
N VAL A 29 -15.19 3.51 -1.50
CA VAL A 29 -15.36 4.37 -0.33
C VAL A 29 -16.24 3.62 0.68
N GLN A 30 -15.67 3.28 1.83
CA GLN A 30 -16.39 2.58 2.88
C GLN A 30 -17.41 3.51 3.55
N GLN A 31 -18.50 2.93 4.07
CA GLN A 31 -19.51 3.69 4.83
C GLN A 31 -20.12 4.84 4.02
N LEU A 32 -20.24 4.69 2.70
CA LEU A 32 -20.73 5.76 1.83
C LEU A 32 -22.14 6.23 2.21
N ASP A 33 -23.00 5.30 2.65
CA ASP A 33 -24.38 5.58 3.08
C ASP A 33 -24.47 6.49 4.33
N ASP A 34 -23.36 6.65 5.07
CA ASP A 34 -23.29 7.52 6.25
C ASP A 34 -22.97 8.99 5.89
N PHE A 35 -22.80 9.32 4.60
CA PHE A 35 -22.43 10.65 4.12
C PHE A 35 -23.35 11.16 3.01
N ASP A 36 -23.51 12.48 2.94
CA ASP A 36 -24.34 13.14 1.92
C ASP A 36 -23.82 12.97 0.48
N SER A 37 -22.54 12.61 0.31
CA SER A 37 -21.91 12.41 -1.00
C SER A 37 -20.59 11.64 -0.91
N THR A 38 -20.16 11.08 -2.04
CA THR A 38 -18.84 10.45 -2.18
C THR A 38 -17.70 11.42 -1.89
N VAL A 39 -17.86 12.71 -2.19
CA VAL A 39 -16.90 13.77 -1.85
C VAL A 39 -16.76 13.91 -0.33
N ALA A 40 -17.88 13.99 0.40
CA ALA A 40 -17.88 14.08 1.86
C ALA A 40 -17.27 12.84 2.51
N ALA A 41 -17.58 11.65 1.98
CA ALA A 41 -17.01 10.40 2.44
C ALA A 41 -15.49 10.32 2.20
N TRP A 42 -14.98 10.78 1.05
CA TRP A 42 -13.54 10.90 0.80
C TRP A 42 -12.85 11.90 1.73
N ASP A 43 -13.49 13.04 1.97
CA ASP A 43 -12.98 14.10 2.85
C ASP A 43 -12.82 13.59 4.29
N HIS A 44 -13.81 12.84 4.77
CA HIS A 44 -13.76 12.17 6.05
C HIS A 44 -12.68 11.09 6.06
N ARG A 45 -12.66 10.20 5.06
CA ARG A 45 -11.70 9.08 4.96
C ARG A 45 -10.26 9.52 5.19
N VAL A 46 -9.81 10.58 4.52
CA VAL A 46 -8.42 11.06 4.64
C VAL A 46 -8.10 11.76 5.97
N LYS A 47 -9.09 12.00 6.82
CA LYS A 47 -8.91 12.53 8.18
C LYS A 47 -8.84 11.43 9.24
N THR A 48 -9.18 10.19 8.90
CA THR A 48 -9.23 9.08 9.87
C THR A 48 -7.89 8.37 10.09
N GLY A 49 -7.77 7.69 11.24
CA GLY A 49 -6.64 6.84 11.58
C GLY A 49 -5.37 7.58 12.03
N GLN A 50 -4.33 6.81 12.36
CA GLN A 50 -3.06 7.30 12.93
C GLN A 50 -2.37 8.37 12.08
N ARG A 51 -2.58 8.33 10.76
CA ARG A 51 -1.97 9.26 9.80
C ARG A 51 -2.97 10.30 9.27
N GLY A 52 -4.17 10.40 9.83
CA GLY A 52 -5.25 11.27 9.34
C GLY A 52 -4.85 12.74 9.16
N ASN A 53 -4.13 13.31 10.13
CA ASN A 53 -3.62 14.69 10.00
C ASN A 53 -2.68 14.86 8.80
N SER A 54 -1.79 13.90 8.55
CA SER A 54 -0.86 13.92 7.43
C SER A 54 -1.55 13.68 6.10
N MET A 55 -2.47 12.72 6.03
CA MET A 55 -3.26 12.42 4.84
C MET A 55 -4.16 13.60 4.45
N SER A 56 -4.86 14.22 5.42
CA SER A 56 -5.66 15.41 5.19
C SER A 56 -4.82 16.61 4.72
N ALA A 57 -3.64 16.82 5.30
CA ALA A 57 -2.71 17.86 4.85
C ALA A 57 -2.18 17.60 3.43
N ASN A 58 -1.93 16.33 3.07
CA ASN A 58 -1.59 15.95 1.70
C ASN A 58 -2.72 16.30 0.74
N MET A 59 -3.98 15.97 1.06
CA MET A 59 -5.13 16.34 0.25
C MET A 59 -5.22 17.85 0.00
N THR A 60 -4.96 18.68 1.02
CA THR A 60 -4.90 20.14 0.85
C THR A 60 -3.82 20.58 -0.15
N ARG A 61 -2.66 19.92 -0.18
CA ARG A 61 -1.57 20.23 -1.13
C ARG A 61 -1.91 19.85 -2.57
N PHE A 62 -2.88 18.95 -2.80
CA PHE A 62 -3.45 18.68 -4.13
C PHE A 62 -4.49 19.71 -4.57
N GLY A 63 -4.77 20.75 -3.79
CA GLY A 63 -5.98 21.55 -4.02
C GLY A 63 -7.20 20.74 -3.61
N ARG A 64 -7.51 20.80 -2.31
CA ARG A 64 -8.42 19.89 -1.61
C ARG A 64 -9.70 19.59 -2.37
N GLU A 65 -10.46 20.64 -2.70
CA GLU A 65 -11.76 20.53 -3.37
C GLU A 65 -11.64 19.75 -4.68
N ARG A 66 -10.79 20.21 -5.59
CA ARG A 66 -10.56 19.56 -6.89
C ARG A 66 -10.10 18.11 -6.74
N ALA A 67 -9.22 17.83 -5.78
CA ALA A 67 -8.70 16.49 -5.57
C ALA A 67 -9.78 15.54 -5.03
N LEU A 68 -10.58 15.98 -4.07
CA LEU A 68 -11.69 15.20 -3.52
C LEU A 68 -12.74 14.91 -4.59
N GLU A 69 -13.11 15.90 -5.40
CA GLU A 69 -14.01 15.71 -6.55
C GLU A 69 -13.46 14.68 -7.53
N MET A 70 -12.16 14.74 -7.86
CA MET A 70 -11.53 13.79 -8.78
C MET A 70 -11.55 12.36 -8.24
N PHE A 71 -11.24 12.16 -6.96
CA PHE A 71 -11.27 10.82 -6.35
C PHE A 71 -12.70 10.30 -6.16
N ALA A 72 -13.65 11.18 -5.86
CA ALA A 72 -15.07 10.84 -5.79
C ALA A 72 -15.60 10.42 -7.17
N ASP A 73 -15.41 11.23 -8.21
CA ASP A 73 -15.78 10.91 -9.59
C ASP A 73 -15.19 9.56 -10.03
N TRP A 74 -13.91 9.34 -9.76
CA TRP A 74 -13.25 8.07 -10.08
C TRP A 74 -13.89 6.87 -9.34
N SER A 75 -14.26 7.05 -8.08
CA SER A 75 -14.90 6.00 -7.27
C SER A 75 -16.33 5.71 -7.76
N ASP A 76 -17.10 6.77 -8.04
CA ASP A 76 -18.48 6.68 -8.53
C ASP A 76 -18.56 6.00 -9.89
N ARG A 77 -17.63 6.32 -10.80
CA ARG A 77 -17.51 5.68 -12.10
C ARG A 77 -17.21 4.19 -11.99
N ILE A 78 -16.30 3.80 -11.10
CA ILE A 78 -16.02 2.38 -10.83
C ILE A 78 -17.24 1.69 -10.22
N ALA A 79 -17.94 2.34 -9.28
CA ALA A 79 -19.16 1.81 -8.68
C ALA A 79 -20.28 1.63 -9.72
N ALA A 80 -20.35 2.50 -10.73
CA ALA A 80 -21.24 2.39 -11.88
C ALA A 80 -20.80 1.33 -12.92
N GLY A 81 -19.68 0.63 -12.68
CA GLY A 81 -19.20 -0.46 -13.51
C GLY A 81 -18.13 -0.05 -14.54
N GLU A 82 -17.56 1.14 -14.45
CA GLU A 82 -16.44 1.50 -15.33
C GLU A 82 -15.22 0.60 -15.07
N THR A 83 -14.69 0.05 -16.16
CA THR A 83 -13.45 -0.72 -16.16
C THR A 83 -12.49 -0.14 -17.20
N PRO A 84 -11.17 -0.23 -16.98
CA PRO A 84 -10.21 0.15 -18.00
C PRO A 84 -10.43 -0.63 -19.29
N GLN A 85 -10.06 -0.03 -20.42
CA GLN A 85 -10.11 -0.73 -21.71
C GLN A 85 -9.32 -2.03 -21.62
N ARG A 86 -9.98 -3.15 -21.98
CA ARG A 86 -9.35 -4.46 -21.99
C ARG A 86 -8.11 -4.42 -22.91
N PRO A 87 -6.90 -4.74 -22.41
CA PRO A 87 -5.72 -4.73 -23.26
C PRO A 87 -5.82 -5.81 -24.35
N PRO A 88 -5.16 -5.62 -25.51
CA PRO A 88 -5.05 -6.67 -26.52
C PRO A 88 -4.50 -7.96 -25.92
N ARG A 89 -4.94 -9.11 -26.44
CA ARG A 89 -4.32 -10.38 -26.03
C ARG A 89 -2.85 -10.38 -26.48
N PRO A 90 -1.92 -10.85 -25.64
CA PRO A 90 -0.52 -10.99 -26.05
C PRO A 90 -0.38 -11.86 -27.30
N SER A 91 0.54 -11.47 -28.19
CA SER A 91 0.86 -12.16 -29.44
C SER A 91 2.37 -12.31 -29.55
N GLY A 92 2.89 -13.46 -30.01
CA GLY A 92 4.33 -13.67 -30.12
C GLY A 92 4.99 -14.18 -28.84
N VAL A 93 6.19 -13.70 -28.54
CA VAL A 93 7.05 -14.12 -27.41
C VAL A 93 6.41 -13.81 -26.06
N GLU A 94 5.58 -12.78 -25.99
CA GLU A 94 4.85 -12.33 -24.82
C GLU A 94 3.88 -13.40 -24.30
N ARG A 95 3.47 -14.37 -25.15
CA ARG A 95 2.66 -15.52 -24.72
C ARG A 95 3.41 -16.51 -23.84
N ASN A 96 4.74 -16.40 -23.75
CA ASN A 96 5.59 -17.29 -22.96
C ASN A 96 5.86 -16.74 -21.55
N VAL A 97 5.31 -15.59 -21.19
CA VAL A 97 5.49 -15.03 -19.84
C VAL A 97 4.61 -15.78 -18.85
N VAL A 98 5.25 -16.43 -17.88
CA VAL A 98 4.60 -16.99 -16.69
C VAL A 98 4.93 -16.09 -15.51
N ILE A 99 3.90 -15.60 -14.82
CA ILE A 99 4.04 -14.80 -13.60
C ILE A 99 3.55 -15.66 -12.44
N THR A 100 4.44 -15.92 -11.50
CA THR A 100 4.09 -16.48 -10.19
C THR A 100 4.06 -15.34 -9.18
N GLN A 101 3.01 -15.26 -8.38
CA GLN A 101 2.83 -14.23 -7.35
C GLN A 101 2.61 -14.92 -6.02
N TRP A 102 3.21 -14.35 -4.97
CA TRP A 102 3.02 -14.78 -3.59
C TRP A 102 2.58 -13.56 -2.80
N ASP A 103 1.60 -13.76 -1.93
CA ASP A 103 1.43 -12.88 -0.78
C ASP A 103 2.22 -13.51 0.39
N TRP A 104 2.85 -12.67 1.19
CA TRP A 104 3.67 -13.13 2.32
C TRP A 104 3.44 -12.27 3.56
N GLY A 105 3.49 -12.91 4.71
CA GLY A 105 3.12 -12.30 5.99
C GLY A 105 1.73 -12.75 6.46
N LEU A 106 1.16 -11.99 7.39
CA LEU A 106 -0.14 -12.22 7.99
C LEU A 106 -1.10 -11.11 7.55
N ASP A 107 -2.40 -11.29 7.78
CA ASP A 107 -3.44 -10.30 7.44
C ASP A 107 -3.18 -8.89 8.03
N SER A 108 -2.47 -8.82 9.15
CA SER A 108 -2.10 -7.56 9.81
C SER A 108 -0.64 -7.14 9.60
N SER A 109 0.14 -7.90 8.81
CA SER A 109 1.54 -7.58 8.55
C SER A 109 1.65 -6.30 7.74
N PHE A 110 2.64 -5.47 8.09
CA PHE A 110 2.99 -4.28 7.32
C PHE A 110 4.46 -4.37 6.92
N ILE A 111 4.70 -4.96 5.75
CA ILE A 111 6.03 -5.11 5.16
C ILE A 111 6.20 -4.01 4.13
N HIS A 112 6.99 -3.00 4.48
CA HIS A 112 7.14 -1.81 3.64
C HIS A 112 8.39 -1.83 2.74
N ASP A 113 9.39 -2.62 3.13
CA ASP A 113 10.68 -2.73 2.47
C ASP A 113 10.99 -4.20 2.21
N GLU A 114 11.70 -4.45 1.11
CA GLU A 114 12.28 -5.74 0.78
C GLU A 114 13.76 -5.60 0.40
N ALA A 115 14.53 -6.64 0.66
CA ALA A 115 15.93 -6.76 0.29
C ALA A 115 16.14 -8.08 -0.45
N THR A 116 16.66 -7.99 -1.68
CA THR A 116 16.92 -9.15 -2.54
C THR A 116 18.40 -9.47 -2.67
N THR A 117 19.31 -8.51 -2.43
CA THR A 117 20.76 -8.71 -2.53
C THR A 117 21.50 -7.49 -1.94
N ASP A 118 22.81 -7.59 -1.72
CA ASP A 118 23.63 -6.43 -1.37
C ASP A 118 23.84 -5.55 -2.60
N LYS A 119 23.41 -4.28 -2.54
CA LYS A 119 23.60 -3.31 -3.63
C LYS A 119 25.06 -3.10 -4.05
N ARG A 120 26.03 -3.38 -3.18
CA ARG A 120 27.47 -3.28 -3.45
C ARG A 120 28.02 -4.53 -4.14
N ASN A 121 27.34 -5.66 -4.02
CA ASN A 121 27.68 -6.92 -4.66
C ASN A 121 26.39 -7.68 -5.06
N PRO A 122 25.76 -7.32 -6.20
CA PRO A 122 24.41 -7.76 -6.52
C PRO A 122 24.29 -9.27 -6.78
N THR A 123 25.40 -9.99 -6.97
CA THR A 123 25.41 -11.44 -7.22
C THR A 123 25.48 -12.28 -5.94
N VAL A 124 25.67 -11.67 -4.77
CA VAL A 124 25.87 -12.42 -3.51
C VAL A 124 24.66 -13.26 -3.09
N ASN A 125 23.45 -12.85 -3.49
CA ASN A 125 22.20 -13.56 -3.20
C ASN A 125 21.51 -14.07 -4.48
N GLY A 126 22.28 -14.51 -5.48
CA GLY A 126 21.74 -15.06 -6.72
C GLY A 126 20.82 -16.25 -6.47
N TYR A 127 19.57 -16.18 -6.96
CA TYR A 127 18.50 -17.16 -6.72
C TYR A 127 18.18 -17.40 -5.23
N GLY A 128 18.66 -16.54 -4.34
CA GLY A 128 18.39 -16.66 -2.92
C GLY A 128 17.04 -16.07 -2.51
N PRO A 129 16.69 -16.19 -1.22
CA PRO A 129 15.44 -15.65 -0.71
C PRO A 129 15.37 -14.12 -0.80
N VAL A 130 14.15 -13.61 -0.92
CA VAL A 130 13.79 -12.20 -0.75
C VAL A 130 13.41 -11.99 0.71
N TYR A 131 13.97 -10.97 1.34
CA TYR A 131 13.78 -10.70 2.76
C TYR A 131 12.95 -9.43 2.95
N GLY A 132 12.05 -9.42 3.93
CA GLY A 132 11.28 -8.25 4.34
C GLY A 132 11.11 -8.21 5.84
N VAL A 133 10.70 -7.07 6.38
CA VAL A 133 10.46 -6.91 7.82
C VAL A 133 9.01 -6.48 8.05
N SER A 134 8.29 -7.22 8.90
CA SER A 134 6.93 -6.85 9.30
C SER A 134 6.99 -5.79 10.41
N ALA A 135 6.79 -4.53 10.02
CA ALA A 135 6.79 -3.43 10.95
C ALA A 135 5.51 -3.45 11.79
N GLY A 136 5.62 -3.90 13.03
CA GLY A 136 4.51 -4.01 13.98
C GLY A 136 4.35 -5.40 14.59
N HIS A 137 4.91 -6.43 13.94
CA HIS A 137 4.91 -7.80 14.46
C HIS A 137 6.27 -8.22 15.04
N GLY A 138 7.35 -7.49 14.76
CA GLY A 138 8.67 -7.85 15.25
C GLY A 138 9.22 -9.10 14.57
N THR A 139 8.82 -9.33 13.31
CA THR A 139 9.22 -10.52 12.54
C THR A 139 9.98 -10.11 11.27
N LEU A 140 10.96 -10.94 10.92
CA LEU A 140 11.59 -10.99 9.61
C LEU A 140 10.83 -12.02 8.78
N VAL A 141 10.46 -11.67 7.55
CA VAL A 141 9.90 -12.62 6.60
C VAL A 141 10.91 -12.92 5.51
N ALA A 142 10.90 -14.14 5.01
CA ALA A 142 11.70 -14.52 3.85
C ALA A 142 10.87 -15.38 2.90
N VAL A 143 10.98 -15.09 1.61
CA VAL A 143 10.35 -15.87 0.54
C VAL A 143 11.42 -16.40 -0.38
N ASP A 144 11.37 -17.69 -0.68
CA ASP A 144 12.19 -18.33 -1.70
C ASP A 144 11.33 -18.58 -2.95
N PRO A 145 11.48 -17.75 -4.01
CA PRO A 145 10.72 -17.92 -5.24
C PRO A 145 11.06 -19.23 -5.98
N GLY A 146 12.25 -19.79 -5.77
CA GLY A 146 12.69 -21.03 -6.41
C GLY A 146 11.96 -22.25 -5.85
N SER A 147 11.73 -22.28 -4.54
CA SER A 147 11.00 -23.37 -3.87
C SER A 147 9.51 -23.08 -3.62
N ASN A 148 9.02 -21.90 -3.97
CA ASN A 148 7.65 -21.43 -3.66
C ASN A 148 7.33 -21.48 -2.15
N SER A 149 8.29 -21.13 -1.30
CA SER A 149 8.13 -21.21 0.16
C SER A 149 8.35 -19.86 0.84
N ALA A 150 7.73 -19.70 2.01
CA ALA A 150 7.86 -18.52 2.83
C ALA A 150 7.99 -18.90 4.31
N VAL A 151 8.74 -18.11 5.06
CA VAL A 151 8.90 -18.26 6.51
C VAL A 151 8.74 -16.92 7.21
N GLU A 152 8.19 -16.96 8.43
CA GLU A 152 8.20 -15.85 9.37
C GLU A 152 9.12 -16.19 10.55
N LEU A 153 10.07 -15.31 10.83
CA LEU A 153 11.11 -15.48 11.84
C LEU A 153 10.96 -14.38 12.88
N GLU A 154 10.78 -14.76 14.15
CA GLU A 154 10.72 -13.79 15.25
C GLU A 154 12.08 -13.11 15.44
N ILE A 155 12.09 -11.77 15.46
CA ILE A 155 13.30 -10.99 15.69
C ILE A 155 13.56 -10.93 17.20
N PRO A 156 14.71 -11.43 17.68
CA PRO A 156 15.04 -11.33 19.09
C PRO A 156 15.13 -9.86 19.53
N VAL A 157 14.38 -9.49 20.57
CA VAL A 157 14.38 -8.13 21.13
C VAL A 157 15.24 -8.03 22.40
N ARG A 158 15.69 -6.80 22.69
CA ARG A 158 16.35 -6.45 23.96
C ARG A 158 15.70 -5.17 24.51
N PRO A 159 15.11 -5.20 25.72
CA PRO A 159 15.01 -6.34 26.65
C PRO A 159 14.18 -7.50 26.11
N ALA A 160 14.37 -8.70 26.68
CA ALA A 160 13.74 -9.93 26.20
C ALA A 160 12.21 -9.95 26.37
N ASP A 161 11.65 -9.08 27.21
CA ASP A 161 10.21 -8.84 27.31
C ASP A 161 9.77 -7.73 26.33
N PRO A 162 9.10 -8.04 25.21
CA PRO A 162 8.62 -7.04 24.25
C PRO A 162 7.56 -6.12 24.85
N GLY A 163 6.81 -6.56 25.87
CA GLY A 163 5.76 -5.76 26.53
C GLY A 163 6.32 -4.59 27.32
N SER A 164 7.61 -4.63 27.67
CA SER A 164 8.32 -3.52 28.28
C SER A 164 8.70 -2.41 27.28
N VAL A 165 8.59 -2.66 25.98
CA VAL A 165 8.84 -1.66 24.93
C VAL A 165 7.61 -0.78 24.75
N PRO A 166 7.75 0.57 24.80
CA PRO A 166 6.63 1.47 24.56
C PRO A 166 5.98 1.22 23.19
N THR A 167 4.67 0.96 23.19
CA THR A 167 3.93 0.79 21.94
C THR A 167 3.86 2.08 21.14
N ARG A 168 3.98 1.97 19.81
CA ARG A 168 3.76 3.07 18.86
C ARG A 168 2.28 3.36 18.58
N PHE A 169 1.39 2.46 19.00
CA PHE A 169 -0.04 2.62 18.83
C PHE A 169 -0.60 3.48 19.97
N PRO A 170 -1.60 4.36 19.73
CA PRO A 170 -2.21 5.11 20.81
C PRO A 170 -2.83 4.17 21.82
N ARG A 171 -2.76 4.57 23.08
CA ARG A 171 -3.55 3.93 24.11
C ARG A 171 -5.02 4.26 23.85
N VAL A 172 -5.86 3.24 23.83
CA VAL A 172 -7.30 3.45 23.80
C VAL A 172 -7.65 4.13 25.13
N THR A 173 -8.06 5.38 25.07
CA THR A 173 -8.71 6.04 26.21
C THR A 173 -10.10 5.43 26.31
N THR A 174 -10.28 4.48 27.23
CA THR A 174 -11.60 4.01 27.67
C THR A 174 -12.26 5.04 28.56
#